data_AF-A0A367GPJ0-F1
#
_entry.id   AF-A0A367GPJ0-F1
#
_cell.length_a   1.000
_cell.length_b   1.000
_cell.length_c   1.000
_cell.angle_alpha   90.00
_cell.angle_beta   90.00
_cell.angle_gamma   90.00
#
_symmetry.space_group_name_H-M   'P 1'
#
loop_
_entity.id
_entity.type
_entity.pdbx_description
1 polymer ?
#
loop_
_entity_poly.entity_id
_entity_poly.type
_entity_poly.pdbx_seq_one_letter_code
_entity_poly.pdbx_strand_id
1 'polypeptide(L)'
;MKLLTKFTKCSIVVMFLIGMLSSCKKEILRNQESALNTEKLQLDTSPDISILYHSATPKQTDAAITTKSVVNDPLQTAYLPQSAAARKDKLFIMIPGTATTPDQYDKICKVAAYNGYYALAIAYDNRNTLESYQGNSPSQNTIPDILEEFLTGQDASTKVTITKSNSFENRIVKMVRYLDTKYPTENWRRFLSTPTTPNWEKFIVSGHSQGSDHATYMAKTKKLYRVGFFGGPGNFQLSDGSYPAGASFQGKTPLSAYYGFHHTKDTFRAWDIEKNTWATINIPGMPNNVDDYLVNDNSHQLSTSASVKDVHNSTVQDATTPLTKSGQPLYRPVWEYMFFNDKIVEPSKTYVEEYFTRAGSEEICEKTITDSAGKNIYKIYYPCKLNTTYPLVTFGNGTGQLPQKYTRILKHLASWGFIVIDNYDQNTYKGQSILASALYMISENSNKQSLFYGKVNINSIGAVGHSQGGAAVINAQTNFAESKILKTIVPVSASPVSFLPYDADRISVPAFFVSGTSDFLSPLSVNKAAFEKVPANVQAVMGMRKGQGHEAIVDTYTVSGYVTAWLTYQLKGDLSAGRAFKDYYAEISNNPNWNSVMRKNLK
;
A
#
# COMPACT_ATOMS: atom_id res chain seq x y z
N MET A 1 14.52 -70.52 29.67
CA MET A 1 13.26 -70.39 30.43
C MET A 1 13.41 -69.24 31.42
N LYS A 2 12.64 -68.16 31.21
CA LYS A 2 12.42 -66.96 32.06
C LYS A 2 13.61 -66.00 32.28
N LEU A 3 13.56 -64.75 31.79
CA LEU A 3 12.64 -63.61 32.01
C LEU A 3 12.90 -62.83 33.31
N LEU A 4 13.00 -61.50 33.14
CA LEU A 4 12.60 -60.42 34.06
C LEU A 4 13.35 -60.38 35.41
N THR A 5 14.18 -59.38 35.72
CA THR A 5 13.78 -57.97 35.87
C THR A 5 15.01 -57.18 36.32
N LYS A 6 15.38 -56.10 35.59
CA LYS A 6 16.09 -54.88 36.07
C LYS A 6 16.60 -54.03 34.88
N PHE A 7 15.69 -53.62 34.00
CA PHE A 7 15.94 -52.58 33.00
C PHE A 7 14.64 -51.80 32.76
N THR A 8 14.26 -50.94 33.72
CA THR A 8 13.25 -49.89 33.51
C THR A 8 13.24 -48.97 34.73
N LYS A 9 14.25 -48.10 34.85
CA LYS A 9 14.16 -46.89 35.70
C LYS A 9 15.18 -45.78 35.40
N CYS A 10 15.90 -45.83 34.26
CA CYS A 10 16.81 -44.76 33.84
C CYS A 10 16.38 -44.02 32.55
N SER A 11 15.23 -44.37 31.95
CA SER A 11 14.76 -43.74 30.70
C SER A 11 13.64 -42.71 30.87
N ILE A 12 13.17 -42.43 32.08
CA ILE A 12 12.03 -41.50 32.32
C ILE A 12 12.50 -40.11 32.82
N VAL A 13 13.67 -39.98 33.43
CA VAL A 13 14.15 -38.69 33.96
C VAL A 13 14.83 -37.82 32.89
N VAL A 14 15.42 -38.43 31.85
CA VAL A 14 16.07 -37.67 30.75
C VAL A 14 15.05 -37.13 29.74
N MET A 15 13.86 -37.75 29.60
CA MET A 15 12.79 -37.24 28.73
C MET A 15 12.00 -36.06 29.33
N PHE A 16 11.98 -35.91 30.65
CA PHE A 16 11.28 -34.78 31.31
C PHE A 16 12.10 -33.47 31.31
N LEU A 17 13.44 -33.55 31.39
CA LEU A 17 14.29 -32.34 31.32
C LEU A 17 14.44 -31.77 29.88
N ILE A 18 14.38 -32.61 28.84
CA ILE A 18 14.47 -32.16 27.44
C ILE A 18 13.14 -31.48 26.99
N GLY A 19 12.01 -31.88 27.59
CA GLY A 19 10.69 -31.27 27.35
C GLY A 19 10.55 -29.87 27.97
N MET A 20 11.03 -29.65 29.20
CA MET A 20 10.94 -28.34 29.86
C MET A 20 11.88 -27.28 29.26
N LEU A 21 13.10 -27.67 28.85
CA LEU A 21 14.02 -26.74 28.16
C LEU A 21 13.53 -26.38 26.76
N SER A 22 12.81 -27.27 26.06
CA SER A 22 12.22 -26.98 24.75
C SER A 22 10.96 -26.10 24.83
N SER A 23 10.18 -26.21 25.90
CA SER A 23 9.02 -25.36 26.15
C SER A 23 9.44 -23.92 26.52
N CYS A 24 10.45 -23.78 27.38
CA CYS A 24 10.96 -22.48 27.80
C CYS A 24 11.67 -21.74 26.64
N LYS A 25 12.40 -22.47 25.78
CA LYS A 25 13.03 -21.90 24.57
C LYS A 25 12.01 -21.54 23.48
N LYS A 26 10.89 -22.28 23.34
CA LYS A 26 9.77 -21.92 22.46
C LYS A 26 8.99 -20.71 22.95
N GLU A 27 8.82 -20.54 24.26
CA GLU A 27 8.19 -19.35 24.84
C GLU A 27 9.09 -18.11 24.76
N ILE A 28 10.40 -18.25 24.99
CA ILE A 28 11.36 -17.14 24.83
C ILE A 28 11.49 -16.74 23.36
N LEU A 29 11.50 -17.69 22.41
CA LEU A 29 11.51 -17.38 20.97
C LEU A 29 10.16 -16.84 20.48
N ARG A 30 9.01 -17.31 21.00
CA ARG A 30 7.70 -16.70 20.73
C ARG A 30 7.59 -15.29 21.31
N ASN A 31 8.16 -15.03 22.48
CA ASN A 31 8.16 -13.71 23.09
C ASN A 31 9.18 -12.77 22.44
N GLN A 32 10.29 -13.28 21.89
CA GLN A 32 11.23 -12.51 21.08
C GLN A 32 10.72 -12.26 19.65
N GLU A 33 10.03 -13.20 19.00
CA GLU A 33 9.34 -12.96 17.72
C GLU A 33 8.10 -12.07 17.89
N SER A 34 7.36 -12.20 19.00
CA SER A 34 6.26 -11.28 19.31
C SER A 34 6.82 -9.90 19.64
N ALA A 35 7.94 -9.77 20.38
CA ALA A 35 8.63 -8.52 20.66
C ALA A 35 9.25 -7.87 19.41
N LEU A 36 9.95 -8.62 18.54
CA LEU A 36 10.51 -8.11 17.27
C LEU A 36 9.43 -7.72 16.26
N ASN A 37 8.27 -8.39 16.26
CA ASN A 37 7.09 -7.96 15.49
C ASN A 37 6.32 -6.81 16.17
N THR A 38 6.77 -6.32 17.34
CA THR A 38 6.20 -5.11 18.00
C THR A 38 6.92 -3.85 17.59
N GLU A 39 8.24 -3.93 17.41
CA GLU A 39 9.07 -2.76 17.12
C GLU A 39 9.01 -2.32 15.65
N LYS A 40 8.44 -3.13 14.73
CA LYS A 40 8.34 -2.80 13.30
C LYS A 40 7.02 -2.12 12.86
N LEU A 41 6.20 -1.66 13.80
CA LEU A 41 4.92 -0.98 13.53
C LEU A 41 4.87 0.45 14.10
N GLN A 42 6.03 1.13 14.21
CA GLN A 42 6.07 2.59 14.31
C GLN A 42 6.15 3.21 12.91
N LEU A 43 5.02 3.22 12.20
CA LEU A 43 4.70 4.31 11.27
C LEU A 43 3.74 5.24 12.02
N ASP A 44 4.26 5.84 13.10
CA ASP A 44 3.59 6.95 13.79
C ASP A 44 4.13 8.26 13.22
N THR A 45 3.62 8.63 12.06
CA THR A 45 3.83 9.96 11.48
C THR A 45 2.52 10.50 10.92
N SER A 46 1.41 10.29 11.64
CA SER A 46 0.28 11.19 11.44
C SER A 46 0.57 12.48 12.20
N PRO A 47 0.36 13.66 11.61
CA PRO A 47 0.50 14.90 12.36
C PRO A 47 -0.43 14.85 13.58
N ASP A 48 0.03 15.40 14.71
CA ASP A 48 -0.74 15.62 15.94
C ASP A 48 -1.91 16.61 15.71
N ILE A 49 -2.85 16.25 14.83
CA ILE A 49 -4.07 17.02 14.61
C ILE A 49 -4.99 16.67 15.76
N SER A 50 -5.11 17.58 16.72
CA SER A 50 -6.17 17.51 17.72
C SER A 50 -7.53 17.53 17.01
N ILE A 51 -8.44 16.67 17.46
CA ILE A 51 -9.79 16.56 16.91
C ILE A 51 -10.82 16.98 17.95
N LEU A 52 -11.95 17.49 17.49
CA LEU A 52 -13.12 17.78 18.30
C LEU A 52 -14.13 16.63 18.14
N TYR A 53 -14.92 16.41 19.19
CA TYR A 53 -16.00 15.42 19.23
C TYR A 53 -17.29 16.09 19.68
N HIS A 54 -18.36 15.81 18.95
CA HIS A 54 -19.72 16.20 19.32
C HIS A 54 -20.67 15.03 19.18
N SER A 55 -21.78 15.11 19.88
CA SER A 55 -22.86 14.14 19.72
C SER A 55 -24.22 14.77 19.99
N ALA A 56 -25.24 14.13 19.44
CA ALA A 56 -26.64 14.47 19.69
C ALA A 56 -27.50 13.23 19.45
N THR A 57 -28.53 13.02 20.26
CA THR A 57 -29.55 12.03 19.91
C THR A 57 -30.38 12.54 18.73
N PRO A 58 -30.97 11.66 17.92
CA PRO A 58 -31.86 12.05 16.83
C PRO A 58 -33.01 12.97 17.29
N LYS A 59 -33.61 12.74 18.47
CA LYS A 59 -34.64 13.64 18.99
C LYS A 59 -34.12 15.04 19.34
N GLN A 60 -32.85 15.18 19.73
CA GLN A 60 -32.23 16.48 19.98
C GLN A 60 -32.01 17.29 18.69
N THR A 61 -31.79 16.61 17.56
CA THR A 61 -31.62 17.28 16.26
C THR A 61 -32.96 17.59 15.60
N ASP A 62 -33.97 16.73 15.81
CA ASP A 62 -35.34 16.94 15.37
C ASP A 62 -36.31 16.10 16.22
N ALA A 63 -37.21 16.75 16.97
CA ALA A 63 -38.16 16.08 17.86
C ALA A 63 -39.13 15.13 17.11
N ALA A 64 -39.30 15.30 15.79
CA ALA A 64 -40.11 14.41 14.95
C ALA A 64 -39.39 13.10 14.57
N ILE A 65 -38.11 12.94 14.91
CA ILE A 65 -37.38 11.71 14.65
C ILE A 65 -37.74 10.63 15.68
N THR A 66 -38.10 9.46 15.18
CA THR A 66 -38.42 8.27 15.97
C THR A 66 -37.50 7.13 15.56
N THR A 67 -36.34 7.03 16.22
CA THR A 67 -35.34 6.02 15.86
C THR A 67 -35.70 4.67 16.44
N LYS A 68 -35.83 3.69 15.54
CA LYS A 68 -36.14 2.30 15.83
C LYS A 68 -34.84 1.48 15.74
N SER A 69 -33.94 1.60 16.72
CA SER A 69 -32.68 0.84 16.78
C SER A 69 -32.67 -0.17 17.95
N VAL A 70 -31.59 -0.94 18.10
CA VAL A 70 -31.37 -1.83 19.27
C VAL A 70 -31.25 -1.07 20.58
N VAL A 71 -30.82 0.19 20.50
CA VAL A 71 -30.84 1.15 21.60
C VAL A 71 -31.91 2.20 21.29
N ASN A 72 -32.68 2.59 22.30
CA ASN A 72 -33.65 3.68 22.14
C ASN A 72 -32.91 5.02 22.01
N ASP A 73 -33.17 5.74 20.90
CA ASP A 73 -32.60 7.07 20.61
C ASP A 73 -31.06 7.14 20.73
N PRO A 74 -30.31 6.30 19.97
CA PRO A 74 -28.86 6.21 20.12
C PRO A 74 -28.16 7.49 19.67
N LEU A 75 -27.01 7.79 20.28
CA LEU A 75 -26.23 8.98 19.93
C LEU A 75 -25.76 8.92 18.48
N GLN A 76 -25.90 10.05 17.78
CA GLN A 76 -25.17 10.33 16.55
C GLN A 76 -23.85 10.98 16.95
N THR A 77 -22.75 10.60 16.32
CA THR A 77 -21.41 11.12 16.63
C THR A 77 -20.88 11.98 15.50
N ALA A 78 -20.08 12.98 15.86
CA ALA A 78 -19.47 13.92 14.93
C ALA A 78 -18.02 14.20 15.32
N TYR A 79 -17.14 14.22 14.33
CA TYR A 79 -15.71 14.51 14.50
C TYR A 79 -15.22 15.50 13.44
N LEU A 80 -14.20 16.28 13.79
CA LEU A 80 -13.54 17.23 12.89
C LEU A 80 -12.17 17.65 13.44
N PRO A 81 -11.25 18.14 12.60
CA PRO A 81 -10.03 18.79 13.08
C PRO A 81 -10.34 20.00 13.97
N GLN A 82 -9.66 20.13 15.09
CA GLN A 82 -9.76 21.29 15.96
C GLN A 82 -9.30 22.57 15.24
N SER A 83 -8.14 22.51 14.57
CA SER A 83 -7.62 23.63 13.79
C SER A 83 -8.45 23.85 12.52
N ALA A 84 -9.00 25.06 12.36
CA ALA A 84 -9.76 25.43 11.16
C ALA A 84 -8.93 25.31 9.86
N ALA A 85 -7.62 25.56 9.92
CA ALA A 85 -6.72 25.47 8.77
C ALA A 85 -6.49 24.02 8.29
N ALA A 86 -6.71 23.02 9.16
CA ALA A 86 -6.60 21.61 8.81
C ALA A 86 -7.90 21.04 8.21
N ARG A 87 -8.99 21.81 8.19
CA ARG A 87 -10.31 21.32 7.77
C ARG A 87 -10.49 21.38 6.26
N LYS A 88 -10.60 20.21 5.65
CA LYS A 88 -11.00 20.02 4.26
C LYS A 88 -12.49 20.29 4.08
N ASP A 89 -12.88 20.69 2.87
CA ASP A 89 -14.27 20.93 2.49
C ASP A 89 -14.96 19.63 2.04
N LYS A 90 -14.93 18.62 2.92
CA LYS A 90 -15.44 17.27 2.70
C LYS A 90 -16.01 16.68 3.99
N LEU A 91 -17.10 15.92 3.85
CA LEU A 91 -17.81 15.27 4.95
C LEU A 91 -17.87 13.76 4.73
N PHE A 92 -17.27 13.01 5.64
CA PHE A 92 -17.41 11.56 5.75
C PHE A 92 -18.70 11.21 6.50
N ILE A 93 -19.51 10.31 5.96
CA ILE A 93 -20.73 9.80 6.60
C ILE A 93 -20.57 8.29 6.73
N MET A 94 -20.59 7.81 7.97
CA MET A 94 -20.63 6.38 8.29
C MET A 94 -22.07 5.94 8.56
N ILE A 95 -22.54 4.92 7.84
CA ILE A 95 -23.85 4.30 8.02
C ILE A 95 -23.66 2.96 8.77
N PRO A 96 -24.11 2.86 10.03
CA PRO A 96 -24.05 1.63 10.82
C PRO A 96 -24.75 0.44 10.15
N GLY A 97 -24.30 -0.78 10.44
CA GLY A 97 -24.99 -2.01 10.01
C GLY A 97 -26.22 -2.34 10.85
N THR A 98 -26.89 -3.45 10.51
CA THR A 98 -28.06 -3.93 11.28
C THR A 98 -27.71 -4.09 12.75
N ALA A 99 -28.60 -3.64 13.64
CA ALA A 99 -28.49 -3.81 15.08
C ALA A 99 -27.20 -3.23 15.70
N THR A 100 -26.59 -2.24 15.03
CA THR A 100 -25.42 -1.50 15.54
C THR A 100 -25.75 -0.03 15.77
N THR A 101 -24.87 0.68 16.46
CA THR A 101 -25.05 2.09 16.83
C THR A 101 -23.85 2.94 16.37
N PRO A 102 -24.04 4.26 16.13
CA PRO A 102 -22.98 5.11 15.58
C PRO A 102 -21.65 5.12 16.35
N ASP A 103 -21.69 5.03 17.68
CA ASP A 103 -20.53 4.99 18.58
C ASP A 103 -19.69 3.71 18.44
N GLN A 104 -20.21 2.68 17.76
CA GLN A 104 -19.45 1.49 17.42
C GLN A 104 -18.55 1.66 16.18
N TYR A 105 -18.49 2.86 15.61
CA TYR A 105 -17.69 3.19 14.43
C TYR A 105 -16.84 4.47 14.63
N ASP A 106 -16.52 4.80 15.88
CA ASP A 106 -15.78 6.02 16.22
C ASP A 106 -14.35 5.99 15.65
N LYS A 107 -13.69 4.83 15.54
CA LYS A 107 -12.30 4.75 15.05
C LYS A 107 -12.15 5.29 13.63
N ILE A 108 -13.00 4.86 12.69
CA ILE A 108 -12.92 5.34 11.31
C ILE A 108 -13.31 6.83 11.20
N CYS A 109 -14.28 7.28 12.00
CA CYS A 109 -14.67 8.69 12.04
C CYS A 109 -13.54 9.59 12.59
N LYS A 110 -12.79 9.11 13.59
CA LYS A 110 -11.58 9.78 14.08
C LYS A 110 -10.49 9.79 13.02
N VAL A 111 -10.27 8.69 12.29
CA VAL A 111 -9.31 8.65 11.17
C VAL A 111 -9.66 9.68 10.09
N ALA A 112 -10.94 9.83 9.76
CA ALA A 112 -11.40 10.90 8.86
C ALA A 112 -10.99 12.29 9.38
N ALA A 113 -11.25 12.58 10.66
CA ALA A 113 -10.90 13.84 11.29
C ALA A 113 -9.38 14.07 11.37
N TYR A 114 -8.58 13.06 11.68
CA TYR A 114 -7.11 13.15 11.64
C TYR A 114 -6.58 13.47 10.23
N ASN A 115 -7.32 13.10 9.17
CA ASN A 115 -6.96 13.39 7.79
C ASN A 115 -7.60 14.69 7.24
N GLY A 116 -8.17 15.52 8.12
CA GLY A 116 -8.71 16.83 7.76
C GLY A 116 -10.21 16.85 7.44
N TYR A 117 -10.90 15.72 7.45
CA TYR A 117 -12.31 15.63 7.04
C TYR A 117 -13.24 15.88 8.23
N TYR A 118 -14.44 16.40 7.96
CA TYR A 118 -15.53 16.29 8.94
C TYR A 118 -16.09 14.88 8.85
N ALA A 119 -16.60 14.34 9.95
CA ALA A 119 -17.19 13.01 10.00
C ALA A 119 -18.49 13.00 10.79
N LEU A 120 -19.48 12.25 10.33
CA LEU A 120 -20.72 11.94 11.03
C LEU A 120 -20.99 10.43 10.98
N ALA A 121 -21.39 9.85 12.10
CA ALA A 121 -22.04 8.54 12.10
C ALA A 121 -23.53 8.72 12.48
N ILE A 122 -24.42 8.23 11.62
CA ILE A 122 -25.86 8.54 11.69
C ILE A 122 -26.65 7.36 12.25
N ALA A 123 -27.46 7.63 13.26
CA ALA A 123 -28.43 6.69 13.79
C ALA A 123 -29.68 6.65 12.89
N TYR A 124 -30.19 5.45 12.61
CA TYR A 124 -31.40 5.24 11.80
C TYR A 124 -32.17 3.98 12.25
N ASP A 125 -33.31 3.71 11.61
CA ASP A 125 -34.03 2.45 11.82
C ASP A 125 -33.26 1.29 11.16
N ASN A 126 -32.50 0.57 11.97
CA ASN A 126 -31.65 -0.54 11.54
C ASN A 126 -31.88 -1.80 12.38
N ARG A 127 -33.07 -1.94 12.98
CA ARG A 127 -33.40 -3.11 13.80
C ARG A 127 -33.48 -4.41 12.99
N ASN A 128 -33.99 -4.30 11.77
CA ASN A 128 -34.17 -5.43 10.88
C ASN A 128 -33.27 -5.28 9.65
N THR A 129 -32.83 -6.41 9.09
CA THR A 129 -31.98 -6.42 7.88
C THR A 129 -32.81 -6.11 6.63
N LEU A 130 -32.18 -5.69 5.52
CA LEU A 130 -32.90 -5.48 4.25
C LEU A 130 -33.47 -6.79 3.69
N GLU A 131 -32.78 -7.91 3.90
CA GLU A 131 -33.23 -9.25 3.49
C GLU A 131 -34.57 -9.59 4.15
N SER A 132 -34.76 -9.17 5.41
CA SER A 132 -36.01 -9.42 6.13
C SER A 132 -37.18 -8.61 5.54
N TYR A 133 -36.94 -7.38 5.08
CA TYR A 133 -37.96 -6.56 4.42
C TYR A 133 -38.28 -7.05 3.01
N GLN A 134 -37.26 -7.54 2.29
CA GLN A 134 -37.40 -8.06 0.94
C GLN A 134 -38.42 -9.20 0.86
N GLY A 135 -38.31 -10.17 1.77
CA GLY A 135 -39.09 -11.41 1.75
C GLY A 135 -38.73 -12.35 0.60
N ASN A 136 -39.52 -13.42 0.43
CA ASN A 136 -39.18 -14.56 -0.45
C ASN A 136 -39.44 -14.32 -1.95
N SER A 137 -40.16 -13.24 -2.30
CA SER A 137 -40.58 -12.97 -3.68
C SER A 137 -40.34 -11.51 -4.06
N PRO A 138 -39.08 -11.04 -4.09
CA PRO A 138 -38.75 -9.70 -4.55
C PRO A 138 -39.09 -9.50 -6.02
N SER A 139 -39.64 -8.33 -6.32
CA SER A 139 -39.67 -7.78 -7.68
C SER A 139 -38.40 -6.98 -7.96
N GLN A 140 -38.25 -6.55 -9.22
CA GLN A 140 -37.18 -5.67 -9.68
C GLN A 140 -37.00 -4.40 -8.83
N ASN A 141 -38.09 -3.88 -8.26
CA ASN A 141 -38.09 -2.61 -7.53
C ASN A 141 -38.11 -2.79 -6.01
N THR A 142 -38.28 -4.01 -5.47
CA THR A 142 -38.46 -4.21 -4.02
C THR A 142 -37.35 -3.58 -3.20
N ILE A 143 -36.08 -3.86 -3.51
CA ILE A 143 -34.94 -3.28 -2.80
C ILE A 143 -34.72 -1.80 -3.11
N PRO A 144 -34.70 -1.36 -4.40
CA PRO A 144 -34.63 0.06 -4.73
C PRO A 144 -35.67 0.93 -4.01
N ASP A 145 -36.93 0.47 -3.92
CA ASP A 145 -38.02 1.20 -3.29
C ASP A 145 -37.83 1.30 -1.76
N ILE A 146 -37.38 0.22 -1.11
CA ILE A 146 -37.03 0.26 0.31
C ILE A 146 -35.91 1.27 0.56
N LEU A 147 -34.84 1.21 -0.25
CA LEU A 147 -33.67 2.09 -0.10
C LEU A 147 -34.00 3.56 -0.40
N GLU A 148 -34.87 3.83 -1.38
CA GLU A 148 -35.39 5.17 -1.67
C GLU A 148 -36.17 5.73 -0.49
N GLU A 149 -37.07 4.94 0.09
CA GLU A 149 -37.87 5.37 1.23
C GLU A 149 -37.00 5.63 2.47
N PHE A 150 -35.98 4.82 2.73
CA PHE A 150 -34.97 5.14 3.75
C PHE A 150 -34.20 6.44 3.46
N LEU A 151 -33.87 6.69 2.19
CA LEU A 151 -33.10 7.86 1.79
C LEU A 151 -33.91 9.17 1.93
N THR A 152 -35.13 9.19 1.38
CA THR A 152 -35.93 10.42 1.21
C THR A 152 -37.11 10.50 2.17
N GLY A 153 -37.63 9.36 2.63
CA GLY A 153 -38.87 9.25 3.39
C GLY A 153 -40.11 9.48 2.53
N GLN A 154 -39.96 9.38 1.21
CA GLN A 154 -41.08 9.24 0.28
C GLN A 154 -41.62 7.81 0.38
N ASP A 155 -42.94 7.67 0.50
CA ASP A 155 -43.62 6.38 0.46
C ASP A 155 -43.40 5.76 -0.93
N ALA A 156 -42.47 4.81 -0.99
CA ALA A 156 -42.04 4.13 -2.20
C ALA A 156 -42.19 2.61 -2.06
N SER A 157 -42.12 2.08 -0.83
CA SER A 157 -42.14 0.66 -0.55
C SER A 157 -43.30 0.28 0.34
N THR A 158 -44.00 -0.80 -0.03
CA THR A 158 -45.01 -1.43 0.84
C THR A 158 -44.39 -2.26 1.97
N LYS A 159 -43.06 -2.38 2.04
CA LYS A 159 -42.34 -3.23 3.00
C LYS A 159 -41.86 -2.48 4.24
N VAL A 160 -41.76 -1.16 4.15
CA VAL A 160 -41.28 -0.29 5.23
C VAL A 160 -42.21 0.91 5.36
N THR A 161 -42.00 1.70 6.42
CA THR A 161 -42.68 2.99 6.57
C THR A 161 -41.69 3.94 7.20
N ILE A 162 -40.96 4.68 6.36
CA ILE A 162 -39.99 5.69 6.77
C ILE A 162 -40.56 7.06 6.44
N THR A 163 -40.92 7.81 7.47
CA THR A 163 -41.39 9.18 7.28
C THR A 163 -40.24 10.09 6.84
N LYS A 164 -40.57 11.21 6.20
CA LYS A 164 -39.59 12.26 5.88
C LYS A 164 -38.73 12.70 7.06
N SER A 165 -39.26 12.71 8.29
CA SER A 165 -38.44 13.02 9.48
C SER A 165 -37.36 11.97 9.74
N ASN A 166 -37.68 10.70 9.49
CA ASN A 166 -36.84 9.55 9.76
C ASN A 166 -35.88 9.19 8.62
N SER A 167 -35.94 9.88 7.47
CA SER A 167 -35.08 9.62 6.33
C SER A 167 -33.64 10.05 6.55
N PHE A 168 -32.70 9.45 5.82
CA PHE A 168 -31.29 9.83 5.87
C PHE A 168 -31.08 11.30 5.50
N GLU A 169 -31.78 11.80 4.47
CA GLU A 169 -31.70 13.21 4.07
C GLU A 169 -32.04 14.15 5.22
N ASN A 170 -33.16 13.93 5.92
CA ASN A 170 -33.54 14.77 7.04
C ASN A 170 -32.57 14.63 8.21
N ARG A 171 -32.18 13.40 8.57
CA ARG A 171 -31.25 13.15 9.69
C ARG A 171 -29.91 13.86 9.49
N ILE A 172 -29.33 13.79 8.29
CA ILE A 172 -28.08 14.49 7.94
C ILE A 172 -28.27 16.02 8.03
N VAL A 173 -29.32 16.56 7.41
CA VAL A 173 -29.62 18.01 7.45
C VAL A 173 -29.77 18.50 8.88
N LYS A 174 -30.53 17.77 9.70
CA LYS A 174 -30.82 18.16 11.09
C LYS A 174 -29.60 18.05 11.98
N MET A 175 -28.77 17.02 11.82
CA MET A 175 -27.49 16.91 12.54
C MET A 175 -26.55 18.05 12.16
N VAL A 176 -26.37 18.33 10.87
CA VAL A 176 -25.52 19.44 10.40
C VAL A 176 -26.01 20.78 10.94
N ARG A 177 -27.33 21.05 10.91
CA ARG A 177 -27.90 22.30 11.45
C ARG A 177 -27.78 22.40 12.97
N TYR A 178 -27.96 21.30 13.68
CA TYR A 178 -27.78 21.25 15.13
C TYR A 178 -26.33 21.64 15.49
N LEU A 179 -25.35 21.02 14.84
CA LEU A 179 -23.93 21.30 15.05
C LEU A 179 -23.57 22.74 14.66
N ASP A 180 -24.10 23.24 13.54
CA ASP A 180 -23.86 24.62 13.10
C ASP A 180 -24.43 25.65 14.08
N THR A 181 -25.59 25.37 14.67
CA THR A 181 -26.22 26.25 15.66
C THR A 181 -25.46 26.22 16.99
N LYS A 182 -25.04 25.04 17.43
CA LYS A 182 -24.38 24.84 18.72
C LYS A 182 -22.90 25.25 18.70
N TYR A 183 -22.24 25.10 17.54
CA TYR A 183 -20.82 25.34 17.33
C TYR A 183 -20.60 26.21 16.07
N PRO A 184 -20.99 27.50 16.09
CA PRO A 184 -21.01 28.35 14.89
C PRO A 184 -19.63 28.61 14.28
N THR A 185 -18.54 28.47 15.06
CA THR A 185 -17.16 28.61 14.58
C THR A 185 -16.65 27.37 13.84
N GLU A 186 -17.42 26.28 13.85
CA GLU A 186 -17.04 25.03 13.21
C GLU A 186 -17.46 24.94 11.74
N ASN A 187 -18.31 25.86 11.27
CA ASN A 187 -18.71 26.01 9.87
C ASN A 187 -19.40 24.78 9.26
N TRP A 188 -20.22 24.07 10.03
CA TRP A 188 -20.94 22.87 9.56
C TRP A 188 -21.92 23.15 8.41
N ARG A 189 -22.52 24.34 8.35
CA ARG A 189 -23.45 24.76 7.28
C ARG A 189 -22.91 24.56 5.86
N ARG A 190 -21.58 24.51 5.67
CA ARG A 190 -20.90 24.32 4.38
C ARG A 190 -21.28 23.03 3.64
N PHE A 191 -21.82 22.06 4.37
CA PHE A 191 -22.22 20.75 3.84
C PHE A 191 -23.66 20.70 3.32
N LEU A 192 -24.38 21.83 3.39
CA LEU A 192 -25.70 21.96 2.79
C LEU A 192 -25.64 23.02 1.66
N SER A 193 -26.28 22.75 0.52
CA SER A 193 -26.42 23.74 -0.56
C SER A 193 -27.50 24.78 -0.22
N THR A 194 -28.58 24.33 0.42
CA THR A 194 -29.64 25.16 1.00
C THR A 194 -29.84 24.76 2.47
N PRO A 195 -30.64 25.47 3.27
CA PRO A 195 -30.91 25.04 4.66
C PRO A 195 -31.55 23.64 4.79
N THR A 196 -32.02 23.05 3.70
CA THR A 196 -32.73 21.76 3.69
C THR A 196 -32.14 20.73 2.73
N THR A 197 -31.06 21.04 2.03
CA THR A 197 -30.54 20.18 0.95
C THR A 197 -29.06 19.87 1.18
N PRO A 198 -28.68 18.59 1.34
CA PRO A 198 -27.28 18.19 1.40
C PRO A 198 -26.49 18.55 0.14
N ASN A 199 -25.23 18.95 0.30
CA ASN A 199 -24.31 19.10 -0.82
C ASN A 199 -23.55 17.78 -1.06
N TRP A 200 -24.23 16.85 -1.73
CA TRP A 200 -23.76 15.48 -1.96
C TRP A 200 -22.37 15.38 -2.59
N GLU A 201 -21.96 16.32 -3.45
CA GLU A 201 -20.64 16.29 -4.09
C GLU A 201 -19.49 16.53 -3.09
N LYS A 202 -19.78 16.95 -1.86
CA LYS A 202 -18.79 17.04 -0.77
C LYS A 202 -18.74 15.79 0.08
N PHE A 203 -19.64 14.82 -0.13
CA PHE A 203 -19.83 13.71 0.79
C PHE A 203 -19.03 12.50 0.35
N ILE A 204 -18.33 11.91 1.31
CA ILE A 204 -17.85 10.54 1.26
C ILE A 204 -18.85 9.71 2.06
N VAL A 205 -19.57 8.80 1.43
CA VAL A 205 -20.55 7.96 2.14
C VAL A 205 -20.01 6.55 2.24
N SER A 206 -19.93 6.02 3.45
CA SER A 206 -19.56 4.63 3.67
C SER A 206 -20.56 3.93 4.57
N GLY A 207 -20.68 2.62 4.39
CA GLY A 207 -21.56 1.81 5.20
C GLY A 207 -20.94 0.46 5.54
N HIS A 208 -21.48 -0.16 6.58
CA HIS A 208 -21.12 -1.51 7.01
C HIS A 208 -22.34 -2.43 6.91
N SER A 209 -22.17 -3.63 6.34
CA SER A 209 -23.25 -4.61 6.19
C SER A 209 -24.48 -3.98 5.50
N GLN A 210 -25.66 -3.95 6.13
CA GLN A 210 -26.83 -3.21 5.64
C GLN A 210 -26.55 -1.74 5.29
N GLY A 211 -25.66 -1.08 6.03
CA GLY A 211 -25.27 0.30 5.72
C GLY A 211 -24.61 0.44 4.34
N SER A 212 -23.90 -0.59 3.87
CA SER A 212 -23.29 -0.63 2.54
C SER A 212 -24.34 -0.60 1.43
N ASP A 213 -25.53 -1.18 1.67
CA ASP A 213 -26.65 -1.17 0.74
C ASP A 213 -27.21 0.25 0.56
N HIS A 214 -27.40 0.95 1.68
CA HIS A 214 -27.79 2.37 1.68
C HIS A 214 -26.73 3.24 0.99
N ALA A 215 -25.45 3.04 1.28
CA ALA A 215 -24.35 3.79 0.64
C ALA A 215 -24.32 3.55 -0.88
N THR A 216 -24.53 2.30 -1.32
CA THR A 216 -24.60 1.93 -2.73
C THR A 216 -25.75 2.63 -3.44
N TYR A 217 -26.93 2.66 -2.82
CA TYR A 217 -28.09 3.33 -3.38
C TYR A 217 -27.94 4.86 -3.42
N MET A 218 -27.35 5.45 -2.38
CA MET A 218 -26.99 6.88 -2.38
C MET A 218 -26.03 7.22 -3.53
N ALA A 219 -25.01 6.38 -3.78
CA ALA A 219 -24.10 6.59 -4.90
C ALA A 219 -24.79 6.44 -6.27
N LYS A 220 -25.81 5.59 -6.35
CA LYS A 220 -26.68 5.45 -7.53
C LYS A 220 -27.44 6.74 -7.83
N THR A 221 -28.10 7.32 -6.83
CA THR A 221 -29.06 8.43 -7.03
C THR A 221 -28.46 9.83 -6.85
N LYS A 222 -27.33 9.94 -6.14
CA LYS A 222 -26.62 11.19 -5.82
C LYS A 222 -25.18 11.12 -6.34
N LYS A 223 -24.62 12.27 -6.73
CA LYS A 223 -23.21 12.39 -7.11
C LYS A 223 -22.40 12.66 -5.85
N LEU A 224 -21.72 11.64 -5.36
CA LEU A 224 -20.87 11.69 -4.18
C LEU A 224 -19.43 12.03 -4.57
N TYR A 225 -18.64 12.55 -3.61
CA TYR A 225 -17.20 12.65 -3.79
C TYR A 225 -16.57 11.26 -3.83
N ARG A 226 -17.05 10.36 -2.95
CA ARG A 226 -16.61 8.97 -2.87
C ARG A 226 -17.64 8.10 -2.16
N VAL A 227 -17.62 6.80 -2.43
CA VAL A 227 -18.43 5.81 -1.74
C VAL A 227 -17.58 4.60 -1.37
N GLY A 228 -17.85 3.97 -0.22
CA GLY A 228 -17.29 2.65 -0.01
C GLY A 228 -17.98 1.76 1.00
N PHE A 229 -17.65 0.48 0.90
CA PHE A 229 -18.45 -0.60 1.43
C PHE A 229 -17.61 -1.51 2.34
N PHE A 230 -18.12 -1.78 3.53
CA PHE A 230 -17.56 -2.76 4.45
C PHE A 230 -18.53 -3.93 4.60
N GLY A 231 -18.06 -5.17 4.36
CA GLY A 231 -18.91 -6.35 4.52
C GLY A 231 -20.19 -6.30 3.66
N GLY A 232 -20.13 -5.75 2.45
CA GLY A 232 -21.26 -5.56 1.53
C GLY A 232 -20.85 -4.78 0.28
N PRO A 233 -21.81 -4.36 -0.58
CA PRO A 233 -23.27 -4.47 -0.42
C PRO A 233 -23.84 -5.89 -0.60
N GLY A 234 -25.05 -6.08 -0.09
CA GLY A 234 -25.81 -7.32 -0.16
C GLY A 234 -26.14 -7.80 -1.56
N ASN A 235 -26.23 -9.13 -1.67
CA ASN A 235 -26.62 -9.84 -2.88
C ASN A 235 -28.13 -10.04 -2.94
N PHE A 236 -28.82 -9.09 -3.56
CA PHE A 236 -30.27 -9.13 -3.70
C PHE A 236 -30.67 -9.77 -5.03
N GLN A 237 -30.76 -11.10 -5.06
CA GLN A 237 -31.27 -11.85 -6.21
C GLN A 237 -32.80 -11.89 -6.22
N LEU A 238 -33.37 -11.92 -7.43
CA LEU A 238 -34.78 -12.20 -7.67
C LEU A 238 -35.08 -13.68 -7.43
N SER A 239 -36.37 -14.04 -7.37
CA SER A 239 -36.80 -15.42 -7.13
C SER A 239 -36.31 -16.44 -8.17
N ASP A 240 -35.94 -15.99 -9.36
CA ASP A 240 -35.36 -16.81 -10.43
C ASP A 240 -33.83 -16.90 -10.37
N GLY A 241 -33.20 -16.34 -9.32
CA GLY A 241 -31.76 -16.28 -9.14
C GLY A 241 -31.06 -15.20 -9.97
N SER A 242 -31.79 -14.47 -10.81
CA SER A 242 -31.26 -13.33 -11.55
C SER A 242 -31.06 -12.11 -10.66
N TYR A 243 -30.25 -11.16 -11.10
CA TYR A 243 -30.09 -9.88 -10.41
C TYR A 243 -31.10 -8.88 -10.97
N PRO A 244 -31.53 -7.89 -10.16
CA PRO A 244 -32.44 -6.87 -10.64
C PRO A 244 -31.94 -6.17 -11.92
N ALA A 245 -32.80 -5.98 -12.92
CA ALA A 245 -32.47 -5.37 -14.20
C ALA A 245 -31.86 -3.97 -13.99
N GLY A 246 -30.71 -3.70 -14.63
CA GLY A 246 -29.90 -2.53 -14.32
C GLY A 246 -28.91 -2.72 -13.16
N ALA A 247 -28.51 -3.98 -12.89
CA ALA A 247 -27.42 -4.33 -11.98
C ALA A 247 -26.05 -3.76 -12.42
N SER A 248 -25.93 -3.20 -13.62
CA SER A 248 -24.94 -2.14 -13.87
C SER A 248 -25.24 -0.95 -12.97
N PHE A 249 -24.60 -0.90 -11.79
CA PHE A 249 -24.71 0.20 -10.84
C PHE A 249 -23.93 1.45 -11.30
N GLN A 250 -24.03 1.82 -12.59
CA GLN A 250 -23.59 3.15 -13.01
C GLN A 250 -24.55 4.17 -12.41
N GLY A 251 -24.14 4.71 -11.26
CA GLY A 251 -24.82 5.77 -10.55
C GLY A 251 -24.49 7.17 -11.08
N LYS A 252 -25.02 8.18 -10.40
CA LYS A 252 -24.53 9.55 -10.56
C LYS A 252 -23.12 9.75 -10.01
N THR A 253 -22.67 8.87 -9.11
CA THR A 253 -21.28 8.84 -8.64
C THR A 253 -20.40 8.12 -9.67
N PRO A 254 -19.23 8.66 -10.06
CA PRO A 254 -18.30 7.99 -10.98
C PRO A 254 -17.75 6.69 -10.38
N LEU A 255 -17.56 5.64 -11.19
CA LEU A 255 -17.03 4.34 -10.74
C LEU A 255 -15.64 4.45 -10.11
N SER A 256 -14.80 5.39 -10.56
CA SER A 256 -13.50 5.70 -9.93
C SER A 256 -13.61 6.15 -8.47
N ALA A 257 -14.81 6.40 -7.96
CA ALA A 257 -15.06 6.80 -6.60
C ALA A 257 -15.65 5.68 -5.73
N TYR A 258 -15.77 4.44 -6.24
CA TYR A 258 -16.29 3.28 -5.51
C TYR A 258 -15.15 2.45 -4.94
N TYR A 259 -15.24 2.07 -3.67
CA TYR A 259 -14.27 1.23 -2.96
C TYR A 259 -14.96 0.17 -2.10
N GLY A 260 -14.43 -1.05 -2.07
CA GLY A 260 -14.88 -2.13 -1.20
C GLY A 260 -13.77 -2.63 -0.30
N PHE A 261 -14.09 -2.99 0.94
CA PHE A 261 -13.22 -3.74 1.84
C PHE A 261 -13.99 -4.85 2.55
N HIS A 262 -13.56 -6.10 2.34
CA HIS A 262 -14.33 -7.27 2.76
C HIS A 262 -13.48 -8.37 3.38
N HIS A 263 -14.02 -9.11 4.35
CA HIS A 263 -13.30 -10.22 4.96
C HIS A 263 -13.57 -11.52 4.18
N THR A 264 -12.54 -12.20 3.69
CA THR A 264 -12.67 -13.36 2.79
C THR A 264 -13.40 -14.56 3.41
N LYS A 265 -13.43 -14.62 4.75
CA LYS A 265 -14.15 -15.63 5.55
C LYS A 265 -15.49 -15.16 6.09
N ASP A 266 -16.01 -14.02 5.65
CA ASP A 266 -17.34 -13.56 6.05
C ASP A 266 -18.39 -14.59 5.62
N THR A 267 -19.18 -15.06 6.59
CA THR A 267 -20.24 -16.06 6.37
C THR A 267 -21.63 -15.44 6.27
N PHE A 268 -21.81 -14.18 6.70
CA PHE A 268 -23.07 -13.46 6.56
C PHE A 268 -23.21 -12.89 5.16
N ARG A 269 -22.11 -12.37 4.63
CA ARG A 269 -21.99 -11.86 3.27
C ARG A 269 -20.84 -12.62 2.60
N ALA A 270 -21.12 -13.80 2.07
CA ALA A 270 -20.07 -14.68 1.57
C ALA A 270 -19.19 -14.00 0.52
N TRP A 271 -17.86 -14.11 0.68
CA TRP A 271 -16.91 -13.41 -0.20
C TRP A 271 -17.06 -13.74 -1.69
N ASP A 272 -17.39 -14.99 -2.03
CA ASP A 272 -17.63 -15.38 -3.43
C ASP A 272 -18.85 -14.67 -4.04
N ILE A 273 -19.86 -14.41 -3.22
CA ILE A 273 -21.04 -13.66 -3.60
C ILE A 273 -20.71 -12.17 -3.71
N GLU A 274 -19.96 -11.63 -2.75
CA GLU A 274 -19.58 -10.22 -2.74
C GLU A 274 -18.73 -9.85 -3.96
N LYS A 275 -17.76 -10.69 -4.34
CA LYS A 275 -16.97 -10.49 -5.56
C LYS A 275 -17.84 -10.36 -6.80
N ASN A 276 -18.88 -11.17 -6.92
CA ASN A 276 -19.82 -11.09 -8.05
C ASN A 276 -20.63 -9.79 -8.00
N THR A 277 -21.01 -9.34 -6.81
CA THR A 277 -21.70 -8.07 -6.60
C THR A 277 -20.82 -6.89 -6.99
N TRP A 278 -19.55 -6.87 -6.56
CA TRP A 278 -18.58 -5.83 -6.93
C TRP A 278 -18.25 -5.83 -8.44
N ALA A 279 -18.15 -7.01 -9.04
CA ALA A 279 -17.98 -7.14 -10.50
C ALA A 279 -19.20 -6.58 -11.25
N THR A 280 -20.41 -6.82 -10.74
CA THR A 280 -21.66 -6.31 -11.30
C THR A 280 -21.77 -4.78 -11.17
N ILE A 281 -21.31 -4.22 -10.05
CA ILE A 281 -21.18 -2.76 -9.83
C ILE A 281 -20.10 -2.14 -10.74
N ASN A 282 -19.14 -2.94 -11.23
CA ASN A 282 -17.91 -2.50 -11.89
C ASN A 282 -17.01 -1.66 -10.97
N ILE A 283 -16.80 -2.12 -9.73
CA ILE A 283 -15.81 -1.49 -8.84
C ILE A 283 -14.41 -1.62 -9.48
N PRO A 284 -13.67 -0.52 -9.68
CA PRO A 284 -12.40 -0.55 -10.40
C PRO A 284 -11.30 -1.38 -9.74
N GLY A 285 -10.32 -1.77 -10.55
CA GLY A 285 -9.11 -2.44 -10.09
C GLY A 285 -9.27 -3.95 -9.90
N MET A 286 -8.16 -4.62 -9.62
CA MET A 286 -8.15 -6.06 -9.33
C MET A 286 -8.34 -6.29 -7.82
N PRO A 287 -8.98 -7.39 -7.40
CA PRO A 287 -9.02 -7.77 -5.99
C PRO A 287 -7.63 -7.79 -5.36
N ASN A 288 -7.48 -7.12 -4.22
CA ASN A 288 -6.24 -7.04 -3.46
C ASN A 288 -6.47 -7.50 -2.02
N ASN A 289 -5.72 -8.49 -1.54
CA ASN A 289 -5.76 -8.89 -0.14
C ASN A 289 -4.71 -8.08 0.65
N VAL A 290 -5.15 -7.38 1.69
CA VAL A 290 -4.36 -6.40 2.43
C VAL A 290 -3.81 -6.96 3.76
N ASP A 291 -3.73 -8.29 3.92
CA ASP A 291 -3.20 -8.91 5.15
C ASP A 291 -1.70 -8.68 5.36
N ASP A 292 -0.98 -8.37 4.28
CA ASP A 292 0.39 -7.87 4.29
C ASP A 292 0.47 -6.35 4.54
N TYR A 293 -0.69 -5.71 4.76
CA TYR A 293 -0.88 -4.27 4.92
C TYR A 293 -0.50 -3.45 3.68
N LEU A 294 -0.57 -4.06 2.50
CA LEU A 294 -0.30 -3.38 1.24
C LEU A 294 -1.58 -3.12 0.49
N VAL A 295 -1.81 -1.83 0.23
CA VAL A 295 -2.90 -1.38 -0.61
C VAL A 295 -2.33 -1.05 -1.98
N ASN A 296 -2.71 -1.85 -2.99
CA ASN A 296 -2.39 -1.55 -4.38
C ASN A 296 -3.15 -0.29 -4.80
N ASP A 297 -2.44 0.79 -5.14
CA ASP A 297 -3.02 2.08 -5.52
C ASP A 297 -4.05 2.04 -6.68
N ASN A 298 -4.09 0.95 -7.43
CA ASN A 298 -5.05 0.74 -8.52
C ASN A 298 -6.22 -0.16 -8.13
N SER A 299 -6.22 -0.76 -6.93
CA SER A 299 -7.27 -1.67 -6.47
C SER A 299 -8.30 -0.93 -5.65
N HIS A 300 -9.56 -0.97 -6.05
CA HIS A 300 -10.67 -0.52 -5.22
C HIS A 300 -11.47 -1.69 -4.65
N GLN A 301 -10.97 -2.91 -4.83
CA GLN A 301 -11.57 -4.16 -4.37
C GLN A 301 -10.65 -4.78 -3.33
N LEU A 302 -10.74 -4.29 -2.09
CA LEU A 302 -9.83 -4.68 -1.01
C LEU A 302 -10.43 -5.83 -0.22
N SER A 303 -9.59 -6.73 0.27
CA SER A 303 -10.01 -7.87 1.08
C SER A 303 -9.01 -8.19 2.19
N THR A 304 -9.44 -8.91 3.22
CA THR A 304 -8.57 -9.39 4.30
C THR A 304 -8.94 -10.82 4.67
N SER A 305 -7.96 -11.65 5.00
CA SER A 305 -8.14 -12.99 5.56
C SER A 305 -7.57 -13.11 6.97
N ALA A 306 -7.29 -11.96 7.61
CA ALA A 306 -6.65 -11.85 8.91
C ALA A 306 -7.37 -12.70 9.97
N SER A 307 -6.61 -13.24 10.92
CA SER A 307 -7.20 -14.03 12.00
C SER A 307 -7.86 -13.10 13.02
N VAL A 308 -9.17 -12.93 12.91
CA VAL A 308 -10.00 -12.13 13.81
C VAL A 308 -11.10 -12.99 14.43
N LYS A 309 -11.67 -12.53 15.55
CA LYS A 309 -12.77 -13.24 16.24
C LYS A 309 -14.09 -13.12 15.48
N ASP A 310 -14.32 -11.95 14.89
CA ASP A 310 -15.56 -11.63 14.19
C ASP A 310 -15.22 -11.10 12.79
N VAL A 311 -15.32 -12.00 11.82
CA VAL A 311 -14.91 -11.76 10.43
C VAL A 311 -15.78 -10.70 9.75
N HIS A 312 -17.09 -10.70 10.01
CA HIS A 312 -18.03 -9.78 9.35
C HIS A 312 -17.79 -8.34 9.81
N ASN A 313 -17.72 -8.14 11.13
CA ASN A 313 -17.62 -6.80 11.70
C ASN A 313 -16.19 -6.22 11.68
N SER A 314 -15.16 -7.08 11.62
CA SER A 314 -13.75 -6.68 11.80
C SER A 314 -13.22 -5.60 10.85
N THR A 315 -13.80 -5.45 9.66
CA THR A 315 -13.29 -4.52 8.65
C THR A 315 -13.43 -3.05 9.06
N VAL A 316 -14.34 -2.73 9.99
CA VAL A 316 -14.60 -1.34 10.42
C VAL A 316 -15.18 -1.16 11.82
N GLN A 317 -15.86 -2.15 12.42
CA GLN A 317 -16.52 -1.95 13.72
C GLN A 317 -15.49 -1.92 14.85
N ASP A 318 -15.63 -0.95 15.75
CA ASP A 318 -14.64 -0.63 16.77
C ASP A 318 -14.30 -1.82 17.68
N ALA A 319 -15.30 -2.60 18.10
CA ALA A 319 -15.08 -3.71 19.03
C ALA A 319 -14.29 -4.89 18.43
N THR A 320 -14.32 -5.03 17.10
CA THR A 320 -13.85 -6.23 16.40
C THR A 320 -12.70 -5.95 15.43
N THR A 321 -12.54 -4.70 14.99
CA THR A 321 -11.39 -4.29 14.19
C THR A 321 -10.09 -4.56 14.96
N PRO A 322 -9.17 -5.34 14.37
CA PRO A 322 -7.89 -5.63 15.00
C PRO A 322 -7.11 -4.34 15.23
N LEU A 323 -6.36 -4.32 16.33
CA LEU A 323 -5.54 -3.19 16.72
C LEU A 323 -4.06 -3.54 16.60
N THR A 324 -3.27 -2.53 16.27
CA THR A 324 -1.81 -2.55 16.45
C THR A 324 -1.48 -2.58 17.95
N LYS A 325 -0.21 -2.84 18.28
CA LYS A 325 0.25 -2.81 19.68
C LYS A 325 0.16 -1.44 20.35
N SER A 326 0.19 -0.36 19.57
CA SER A 326 -0.05 1.00 20.05
C SER A 326 -1.54 1.33 20.22
N GLY A 327 -2.44 0.37 20.00
CA GLY A 327 -3.88 0.54 20.13
C GLY A 327 -4.55 1.22 18.93
N GLN A 328 -3.82 1.53 17.87
CA GLN A 328 -4.38 2.11 16.64
C GLN A 328 -5.06 1.03 15.79
N PRO A 329 -6.13 1.37 15.04
CA PRO A 329 -6.79 0.44 14.13
C PRO A 329 -5.80 -0.10 13.10
N LEU A 330 -5.71 -1.42 13.00
CA LEU A 330 -4.78 -2.07 12.08
C LEU A 330 -5.12 -1.78 10.60
N TYR A 331 -6.42 -1.64 10.30
CA TYR A 331 -6.91 -1.31 8.96
C TYR A 331 -6.94 0.19 8.67
N ARG A 332 -6.38 1.05 9.54
CA ARG A 332 -6.30 2.50 9.31
C ARG A 332 -5.73 2.86 7.92
N PRO A 333 -4.61 2.27 7.44
CA PRO A 333 -4.08 2.60 6.11
C PRO A 333 -5.05 2.25 4.97
N VAL A 334 -5.85 1.19 5.14
CA VAL A 334 -6.89 0.77 4.19
C VAL A 334 -7.97 1.84 4.12
N TRP A 335 -8.45 2.34 5.27
CA TRP A 335 -9.45 3.39 5.32
C TRP A 335 -8.94 4.72 4.74
N GLU A 336 -7.69 5.08 5.04
CA GLU A 336 -7.04 6.30 4.50
C GLU A 336 -6.92 6.25 2.98
N TYR A 337 -6.51 5.10 2.44
CA TYR A 337 -6.51 4.88 1.00
C TYR A 337 -7.92 4.98 0.39
N MET A 338 -8.88 4.24 0.97
CA MET A 338 -10.24 4.20 0.47
C MET A 338 -10.92 5.56 0.50
N PHE A 339 -10.69 6.41 1.51
CA PHE A 339 -11.54 7.58 1.74
C PHE A 339 -10.83 8.91 1.86
N PHE A 340 -9.60 8.93 2.39
CA PHE A 340 -9.01 10.14 2.94
C PHE A 340 -7.77 10.64 2.19
N ASN A 341 -7.64 10.21 0.93
CA ASN A 341 -6.63 10.69 -0.02
C ASN A 341 -7.25 11.71 -0.99
N ASP A 342 -6.68 12.92 -1.08
CA ASP A 342 -7.16 14.00 -1.96
C ASP A 342 -6.89 13.74 -3.45
N LYS A 343 -6.03 12.77 -3.76
CA LYS A 343 -5.86 12.29 -5.13
C LYS A 343 -6.96 11.25 -5.39
N ILE A 344 -7.91 11.57 -6.26
CA ILE A 344 -8.63 10.52 -6.99
C ILE A 344 -7.54 9.83 -7.81
N VAL A 345 -7.15 8.64 -7.39
CA VAL A 345 -6.23 7.82 -8.18
C VAL A 345 -7.06 7.32 -9.36
N GLU A 346 -6.99 8.06 -10.47
CA GLU A 346 -7.34 7.49 -11.77
C GLU A 346 -6.51 6.21 -11.92
N PRO A 347 -7.13 5.02 -12.10
CA PRO A 347 -6.39 3.77 -12.17
C PRO A 347 -5.47 3.80 -13.38
N SER A 348 -4.18 4.09 -13.15
CA SER A 348 -3.22 4.03 -14.22
C SER A 348 -2.92 2.56 -14.47
N LYS A 349 -3.33 2.06 -15.64
CA LYS A 349 -2.84 0.81 -16.24
C LYS A 349 -1.35 0.92 -16.58
N THR A 350 -0.48 1.27 -15.64
CA THR A 350 0.96 1.33 -15.92
C THR A 350 1.68 0.43 -14.93
N TYR A 351 2.15 -0.70 -15.46
CA TYR A 351 3.06 -1.60 -14.77
C TYR A 351 4.28 -0.81 -14.24
N VAL A 352 4.79 -1.13 -13.06
CA VAL A 352 5.97 -0.53 -12.44
C VAL A 352 7.16 -0.52 -13.41
N GLU A 353 7.41 -1.62 -14.13
CA GLU A 353 8.44 -1.64 -15.18
C GLU A 353 8.19 -0.57 -16.24
N GLU A 354 6.96 -0.46 -16.74
CA GLU A 354 6.60 0.48 -17.79
C GLU A 354 6.73 1.94 -17.31
N TYR A 355 6.30 2.22 -16.08
CA TYR A 355 6.40 3.54 -15.46
C TYR A 355 7.85 3.98 -15.35
N PHE A 356 8.70 3.13 -14.75
CA PHE A 356 10.10 3.44 -14.53
C PHE A 356 10.98 3.33 -15.77
N THR A 357 10.49 2.75 -16.87
CA THR A 357 11.20 2.76 -18.17
C THR A 357 11.16 4.15 -18.83
N ARG A 358 10.15 4.98 -18.50
CA ARG A 358 10.03 6.35 -19.02
C ARG A 358 11.14 7.23 -18.42
N ALA A 359 11.51 8.30 -19.13
CA ALA A 359 12.40 9.31 -18.55
C ALA A 359 11.74 9.93 -17.31
N GLY A 360 12.54 10.17 -16.27
CA GLY A 360 12.07 10.92 -15.10
C GLY A 360 11.94 12.41 -15.41
N SER A 361 11.52 13.18 -14.41
CA SER A 361 11.18 14.60 -14.57
C SER A 361 12.36 15.57 -14.59
N GLU A 362 13.57 15.11 -14.25
CA GLU A 362 14.74 15.98 -14.13
C GLU A 362 15.43 16.21 -15.48
N GLU A 363 15.78 17.47 -15.75
CA GLU A 363 16.68 17.85 -16.85
C GLU A 363 18.13 17.49 -16.49
N ILE A 364 18.90 16.92 -17.43
CA ILE A 364 20.21 16.29 -17.14
C ILE A 364 21.39 17.10 -17.62
N CYS A 365 22.30 17.35 -16.69
CA CYS A 365 23.59 17.96 -16.91
C CYS A 365 24.70 16.93 -16.70
N GLU A 366 25.85 17.19 -17.31
CA GLU A 366 27.00 16.31 -17.28
C GLU A 366 28.25 17.06 -16.84
N LYS A 367 29.15 16.39 -16.12
CA LYS A 367 30.47 16.92 -15.76
C LYS A 367 31.53 15.83 -15.93
N THR A 368 32.63 16.16 -16.61
CA THR A 368 33.81 15.29 -16.68
C THR A 368 34.85 15.83 -15.71
N ILE A 369 35.45 14.93 -14.94
CA ILE A 369 36.55 15.25 -14.02
C ILE A 369 37.84 14.69 -14.61
N THR A 370 38.90 15.50 -14.65
CA THR A 370 40.21 15.13 -15.16
C THR A 370 41.27 15.18 -14.07
N ASP A 371 42.35 14.41 -14.21
CA ASP A 371 43.55 14.57 -13.40
C ASP A 371 44.37 15.80 -13.85
N SER A 372 45.49 16.06 -13.16
CA SER A 372 46.40 17.16 -13.48
C SER A 372 47.07 17.04 -14.85
N ALA A 373 47.06 15.86 -15.46
CA ALA A 373 47.57 15.62 -16.82
C ALA A 373 46.46 15.74 -17.88
N GLY A 374 45.22 16.07 -17.48
CA GLY A 374 44.08 16.21 -18.37
C GLY A 374 43.41 14.89 -18.73
N LYS A 375 43.78 13.76 -18.11
CA LYS A 375 43.14 12.46 -18.35
C LYS A 375 41.81 12.40 -17.61
N ASN A 376 40.76 11.98 -18.30
CA ASN A 376 39.44 11.78 -17.69
C ASN A 376 39.51 10.69 -16.61
N ILE A 377 39.00 11.01 -15.41
CA ILE A 377 38.89 10.10 -14.27
C ILE A 377 37.43 9.68 -14.08
N TYR A 378 36.51 10.67 -14.07
CA TYR A 378 35.10 10.46 -13.80
C TYR A 378 34.20 11.16 -14.82
N LYS A 379 33.01 10.59 -15.02
CA LYS A 379 31.90 11.21 -15.73
C LYS A 379 30.68 11.19 -14.81
N ILE A 380 30.12 12.37 -14.55
CA ILE A 380 29.01 12.57 -13.62
C ILE A 380 27.79 13.04 -14.40
N TYR A 381 26.65 12.40 -14.16
CA TYR A 381 25.33 12.78 -14.69
C TYR A 381 24.44 13.16 -13.51
N TYR A 382 23.78 14.32 -13.58
CA TYR A 382 23.04 14.86 -12.45
C TYR A 382 21.89 15.77 -12.92
N PRO A 383 20.84 15.96 -12.09
CA PRO A 383 19.83 16.98 -12.34
C PRO A 383 20.48 18.37 -12.46
N CYS A 384 20.23 19.08 -13.57
CA CYS A 384 20.79 20.41 -13.81
C CYS A 384 20.49 21.39 -12.67
N LYS A 385 19.32 21.23 -12.02
CA LYS A 385 18.89 22.04 -10.88
C LYS A 385 19.06 21.27 -9.58
N LEU A 386 20.20 21.43 -8.93
CA LEU A 386 20.52 20.77 -7.64
C LEU A 386 19.83 21.47 -6.45
N ASN A 387 18.51 21.34 -6.34
CA ASN A 387 17.71 22.04 -5.34
C ASN A 387 17.62 21.32 -3.99
N THR A 388 17.96 20.03 -3.93
CA THR A 388 17.91 19.18 -2.74
C THR A 388 19.15 18.27 -2.65
N THR A 389 19.17 17.37 -1.67
CA THR A 389 20.11 16.25 -1.63
C THR A 389 19.58 15.08 -2.45
N TYR A 390 20.43 14.49 -3.27
CA TYR A 390 20.08 13.37 -4.15
C TYR A 390 20.82 12.10 -3.72
N PRO A 391 20.18 10.92 -3.79
CA PRO A 391 20.90 9.66 -3.68
C PRO A 391 21.97 9.54 -4.76
N LEU A 392 23.07 8.85 -4.42
CA LEU A 392 24.20 8.62 -5.31
C LEU A 392 24.15 7.21 -5.89
N VAL A 393 24.44 7.09 -7.18
CA VAL A 393 24.67 5.80 -7.85
C VAL A 393 26.06 5.79 -8.48
N THR A 394 26.91 4.86 -8.06
CA THR A 394 28.20 4.59 -8.71
C THR A 394 28.04 3.52 -9.78
N PHE A 395 28.74 3.66 -10.91
CA PHE A 395 28.67 2.69 -12.00
C PHE A 395 29.97 1.90 -12.20
N GLY A 396 29.84 0.60 -12.51
CA GLY A 396 30.93 -0.29 -12.88
C GLY A 396 30.84 -0.73 -14.33
N ASN A 397 31.85 -0.35 -15.13
CA ASN A 397 31.93 -0.67 -16.55
C ASN A 397 32.34 -2.12 -16.82
N GLY A 398 31.87 -2.64 -17.95
CA GLY A 398 32.35 -3.92 -18.50
C GLY A 398 33.80 -3.83 -18.97
N THR A 399 34.42 -4.99 -19.25
CA THR A 399 35.83 -5.08 -19.63
C THR A 399 36.17 -4.16 -20.80
N GLY A 400 37.14 -3.26 -20.61
CA GLY A 400 37.58 -2.34 -21.65
C GLY A 400 36.62 -1.19 -21.96
N GLN A 401 35.42 -1.17 -21.37
CA GLN A 401 34.38 -0.17 -21.67
C GLN A 401 34.63 1.13 -20.91
N LEU A 402 34.10 2.22 -21.48
CA LEU A 402 34.17 3.57 -20.95
C LEU A 402 32.74 4.12 -20.72
N PRO A 403 32.57 5.22 -19.97
CA PRO A 403 31.25 5.76 -19.64
C PRO A 403 30.34 6.03 -20.84
N GLN A 404 30.91 6.30 -22.01
CA GLN A 404 30.19 6.54 -23.26
C GLN A 404 29.25 5.38 -23.62
N LYS A 405 29.66 4.13 -23.37
CA LYS A 405 28.86 2.93 -23.63
C LYS A 405 27.54 2.93 -22.84
N TYR A 406 27.54 3.48 -21.63
CA TYR A 406 26.42 3.42 -20.69
C TYR A 406 25.62 4.73 -20.61
N THR A 407 25.97 5.75 -21.40
CA THR A 407 25.36 7.10 -21.36
C THR A 407 23.83 7.07 -21.24
N ARG A 408 23.14 6.20 -21.98
CA ARG A 408 21.68 6.12 -21.98
C ARG A 408 21.11 5.74 -20.61
N ILE A 409 21.63 4.70 -19.96
CA ILE A 409 21.16 4.28 -18.63
C ILE A 409 21.62 5.26 -17.54
N LEU A 410 22.82 5.83 -17.67
CA LEU A 410 23.33 6.79 -16.68
C LEU A 410 22.51 8.10 -16.70
N LYS A 411 22.18 8.63 -17.88
CA LYS A 411 21.27 9.78 -18.01
C LYS A 411 19.87 9.46 -17.51
N HIS A 412 19.38 8.27 -17.78
CA HIS A 412 18.06 7.85 -17.31
C HIS A 412 17.96 7.85 -15.79
N LEU A 413 18.92 7.22 -15.11
CA LEU A 413 18.96 7.23 -13.66
C LEU A 413 19.04 8.68 -13.16
N ALA A 414 19.86 9.53 -13.77
CA ALA A 414 19.89 10.94 -13.41
C ALA A 414 18.52 11.65 -13.59
N SER A 415 17.74 11.30 -14.63
CA SER A 415 16.39 11.86 -14.89
C SER A 415 15.37 11.52 -13.83
N TRP A 416 15.59 10.42 -13.12
CA TRP A 416 14.78 10.01 -11.98
C TRP A 416 15.22 10.69 -10.67
N GLY A 417 16.15 11.64 -10.70
CA GLY A 417 16.62 12.35 -9.50
C GLY A 417 17.64 11.52 -8.72
N PHE A 418 18.66 11.03 -9.42
CA PHE A 418 19.88 10.47 -8.83
C PHE A 418 21.09 11.31 -9.29
N ILE A 419 22.10 11.46 -8.46
CA ILE A 419 23.44 11.80 -8.97
C ILE A 419 24.09 10.48 -9.35
N VAL A 420 24.62 10.38 -10.57
CA VAL A 420 25.22 9.16 -11.10
C VAL A 420 26.67 9.45 -11.46
N ILE A 421 27.61 8.68 -10.91
CA ILE A 421 29.03 8.80 -11.21
C ILE A 421 29.56 7.51 -11.81
N ASP A 422 30.26 7.65 -12.92
CA ASP A 422 31.00 6.59 -13.60
C ASP A 422 32.48 6.95 -13.66
N ASN A 423 33.35 5.96 -13.84
CA ASN A 423 34.80 6.08 -13.85
C ASN A 423 35.40 5.54 -15.16
N TYR A 424 36.56 6.05 -15.55
CA TYR A 424 37.27 5.63 -16.76
C TYR A 424 38.20 4.42 -16.53
N ASP A 425 38.02 3.65 -15.44
CA ASP A 425 38.73 2.40 -15.22
C ASP A 425 38.16 1.31 -16.15
N GLN A 426 39.02 0.79 -17.03
CA GLN A 426 38.68 -0.27 -17.97
C GLN A 426 38.77 -1.68 -17.34
N ASN A 427 39.22 -1.78 -16.08
CA ASN A 427 39.38 -3.02 -15.34
C ASN A 427 38.75 -2.96 -13.93
N THR A 428 37.45 -2.70 -13.87
CA THR A 428 36.70 -2.41 -12.62
C THR A 428 36.59 -3.58 -11.65
N TYR A 429 36.87 -4.82 -12.07
CA TYR A 429 36.49 -6.08 -11.38
C TYR A 429 36.79 -6.10 -9.88
N LYS A 430 37.92 -5.52 -9.46
CA LYS A 430 38.35 -5.58 -8.06
C LYS A 430 37.45 -4.74 -7.13
N GLY A 431 36.65 -3.80 -7.66
CA GLY A 431 35.67 -3.00 -6.91
C GLY A 431 36.20 -1.69 -6.31
N GLN A 432 37.51 -1.45 -6.26
CA GLN A 432 38.10 -0.22 -5.70
C GLN A 432 37.62 1.03 -6.45
N SER A 433 37.55 0.99 -7.78
CA SER A 433 37.13 2.14 -8.61
C SER A 433 35.67 2.53 -8.36
N ILE A 434 34.81 1.57 -8.00
CA ILE A 434 33.42 1.81 -7.60
C ILE A 434 33.38 2.60 -6.30
N LEU A 435 34.10 2.17 -5.26
CA LEU A 435 34.17 2.87 -3.98
C LEU A 435 34.88 4.21 -4.09
N ALA A 436 35.96 4.30 -4.87
CA ALA A 436 36.66 5.56 -5.11
C ALA A 436 35.74 6.61 -5.74
N SER A 437 34.83 6.20 -6.64
CA SER A 437 33.81 7.09 -7.21
C SER A 437 32.83 7.60 -6.13
N ALA A 438 32.39 6.73 -5.21
CA ALA A 438 31.54 7.17 -4.09
C ALA A 438 32.27 8.14 -3.16
N LEU A 439 33.50 7.82 -2.76
CA LEU A 439 34.32 8.63 -1.86
C LEU A 439 34.66 9.99 -2.48
N TYR A 440 34.91 10.05 -3.78
CA TYR A 440 35.08 11.31 -4.52
C TYR A 440 33.82 12.19 -4.42
N MET A 441 32.63 11.62 -4.58
CA MET A 441 31.39 12.41 -4.45
C MET A 441 31.10 12.82 -3.00
N ILE A 442 31.51 12.02 -2.01
CA ILE A 442 31.42 12.40 -0.59
C ILE A 442 32.36 13.57 -0.26
N SER A 443 33.57 13.59 -0.82
CA SER A 443 34.50 14.72 -0.63
C SER A 443 33.99 15.98 -1.33
N GLU A 444 33.47 15.86 -2.55
CA GLU A 444 32.82 16.97 -3.27
C GLU A 444 31.60 17.50 -2.51
N ASN A 445 30.81 16.62 -1.88
CA ASN A 445 29.69 17.02 -1.03
C ASN A 445 30.11 17.86 0.18
N SER A 446 31.36 17.69 0.65
CA SER A 446 31.92 18.42 1.80
C SER A 446 32.71 19.68 1.38
N ASN A 447 33.01 19.83 0.09
CA ASN A 447 33.79 20.92 -0.46
C ASN A 447 32.89 22.12 -0.80
N LYS A 448 33.01 23.24 -0.06
CA LYS A 448 32.22 24.47 -0.27
C LYS A 448 32.34 25.10 -1.67
N GLN A 449 33.40 24.78 -2.40
CA GLN A 449 33.62 25.26 -3.76
C GLN A 449 33.07 24.30 -4.82
N SER A 450 32.64 23.09 -4.44
CA SER A 450 32.06 22.13 -5.36
C SER A 450 30.62 22.50 -5.70
N LEU A 451 30.26 22.26 -6.96
CA LEU A 451 28.87 22.25 -7.42
C LEU A 451 27.99 21.29 -6.58
N PHE A 452 28.59 20.23 -6.03
CA PHE A 452 27.89 19.20 -5.28
C PHE A 452 27.87 19.44 -3.77
N TYR A 453 28.32 20.60 -3.29
CA TYR A 453 28.35 20.93 -1.87
C TYR A 453 26.96 20.80 -1.22
N GLY A 454 26.83 19.85 -0.28
CA GLY A 454 25.57 19.54 0.39
C GLY A 454 24.47 18.99 -0.51
N LYS A 455 24.82 18.43 -1.69
CA LYS A 455 23.85 17.90 -2.69
C LYS A 455 23.82 16.39 -2.78
N VAL A 456 24.75 15.69 -2.15
CA VAL A 456 24.80 14.22 -2.13
C VAL A 456 24.23 13.72 -0.80
N ASN A 457 23.21 12.86 -0.87
CA ASN A 457 22.75 12.12 0.30
C ASN A 457 23.72 10.96 0.58
N ILE A 458 24.67 11.19 1.47
CA ILE A 458 25.71 10.21 1.82
C ILE A 458 25.18 8.96 2.54
N ASN A 459 23.93 8.99 3.01
CA ASN A 459 23.26 7.83 3.61
C ASN A 459 22.52 6.97 2.57
N SER A 460 22.44 7.42 1.31
CA SER A 460 21.73 6.76 0.22
C SER A 460 22.63 6.61 -1.00
N ILE A 461 23.59 5.68 -0.92
CA ILE A 461 24.55 5.38 -2.00
C ILE A 461 24.33 3.95 -2.49
N GLY A 462 24.13 3.75 -3.80
CA GLY A 462 24.04 2.44 -4.42
C GLY A 462 25.07 2.23 -5.52
N ALA A 463 25.27 0.99 -5.94
CA ALA A 463 26.16 0.65 -7.05
C ALA A 463 25.47 -0.22 -8.10
N VAL A 464 25.65 0.12 -9.38
CA VAL A 464 25.17 -0.67 -10.53
C VAL A 464 26.39 -1.03 -11.38
N GLY A 465 26.44 -2.23 -11.95
CA GLY A 465 27.55 -2.57 -12.84
C GLY A 465 27.20 -3.65 -13.84
N HIS A 466 27.85 -3.60 -15.01
CA HIS A 466 27.61 -4.50 -16.12
C HIS A 466 28.79 -5.44 -16.39
N SER A 467 28.55 -6.73 -16.65
CA SER A 467 29.60 -7.70 -17.01
C SER A 467 30.67 -7.80 -15.93
N GLN A 468 31.93 -7.46 -16.24
CA GLN A 468 33.00 -7.29 -15.25
C GLN A 468 32.60 -6.34 -14.12
N GLY A 469 31.92 -5.23 -14.45
CA GLY A 469 31.38 -4.28 -13.49
C GLY A 469 30.29 -4.88 -12.59
N GLY A 470 29.55 -5.89 -13.06
CA GLY A 470 28.59 -6.63 -12.25
C GLY A 470 29.28 -7.42 -11.13
N ALA A 471 30.43 -8.05 -11.42
CA ALA A 471 31.28 -8.64 -10.39
C ALA A 471 31.93 -7.56 -9.50
N ALA A 472 32.32 -6.42 -10.08
CA ALA A 472 32.93 -5.31 -9.37
C ALA A 472 32.04 -4.74 -8.26
N VAL A 473 30.74 -4.58 -8.49
CA VAL A 473 29.84 -4.05 -7.45
C VAL A 473 29.65 -5.01 -6.28
N ILE A 474 29.75 -6.32 -6.53
CA ILE A 474 29.77 -7.32 -5.45
C ILE A 474 31.06 -7.17 -4.64
N ASN A 475 32.22 -7.17 -5.32
CA ASN A 475 33.51 -7.00 -4.66
C ASN A 475 33.65 -5.67 -3.90
N ALA A 476 33.11 -4.58 -4.45
CA ALA A 476 33.04 -3.28 -3.80
C ALA A 476 32.25 -3.33 -2.49
N GLN A 477 31.23 -4.19 -2.40
CA GLN A 477 30.40 -4.33 -1.21
C GLN A 477 30.95 -5.34 -0.19
N THR A 478 31.82 -6.26 -0.59
CA THR A 478 32.23 -7.38 0.27
C THR A 478 33.70 -7.35 0.72
N ASN A 479 34.59 -6.68 -0.02
CA ASN A 479 36.04 -6.83 0.16
C ASN A 479 36.78 -5.63 0.75
N PHE A 480 36.10 -4.53 1.09
CA PHE A 480 36.73 -3.30 1.57
C PHE A 480 36.15 -2.82 2.90
N ALA A 481 36.94 -2.05 3.65
CA ALA A 481 36.48 -1.46 4.91
C ALA A 481 35.36 -0.43 4.65
N GLU A 482 35.47 0.29 3.53
CA GLU A 482 34.57 1.35 3.10
C GLU A 482 33.26 0.81 2.52
N SER A 483 33.13 -0.50 2.30
CA SER A 483 31.94 -1.12 1.67
C SER A 483 30.61 -0.76 2.33
N LYS A 484 30.62 -0.38 3.62
CA LYS A 484 29.43 0.02 4.41
C LYS A 484 28.74 1.29 3.90
N ILE A 485 29.41 2.08 3.06
CA ILE A 485 28.79 3.26 2.44
C ILE A 485 27.71 2.86 1.43
N LEU A 486 27.89 1.72 0.75
CA LEU A 486 26.90 1.19 -0.20
C LEU A 486 25.70 0.62 0.57
N LYS A 487 24.50 1.01 0.15
CA LYS A 487 23.21 0.60 0.73
C LYS A 487 22.46 -0.39 -0.14
N THR A 488 22.82 -0.51 -1.41
CA THR A 488 22.29 -1.53 -2.31
C THR A 488 23.22 -1.74 -3.51
N ILE A 489 23.18 -2.92 -4.11
CA ILE A 489 23.91 -3.23 -5.34
C ILE A 489 23.01 -3.84 -6.42
N VAL A 490 23.35 -3.60 -7.69
CA VAL A 490 22.67 -4.16 -8.86
C VAL A 490 23.70 -4.74 -9.83
N PRO A 491 24.05 -6.03 -9.68
CA PRO A 491 24.87 -6.75 -10.65
C PRO A 491 24.06 -7.05 -11.92
N VAL A 492 24.40 -6.41 -13.03
CA VAL A 492 23.80 -6.64 -14.37
C VAL A 492 24.72 -7.55 -15.19
N SER A 493 24.22 -8.72 -15.60
CA SER A 493 24.96 -9.73 -16.36
C SER A 493 26.36 -9.98 -15.77
N ALA A 494 26.44 -10.19 -14.45
CA ALA A 494 27.72 -10.35 -13.77
C ALA A 494 28.50 -11.55 -14.31
N SER A 495 29.78 -11.34 -14.64
CA SER A 495 30.65 -12.40 -15.14
C SER A 495 30.71 -13.61 -14.19
N PRO A 496 30.95 -14.83 -14.67
CA PRO A 496 31.02 -16.01 -13.82
C PRO A 496 32.18 -15.94 -12.81
N VAL A 497 31.96 -16.46 -11.59
CA VAL A 497 32.98 -16.57 -10.52
C VAL A 497 34.26 -17.28 -10.99
N SER A 498 34.13 -18.25 -11.91
CA SER A 498 35.27 -18.99 -12.47
C SER A 498 36.20 -18.12 -13.34
N PHE A 499 35.72 -16.97 -13.82
CA PHE A 499 36.48 -16.03 -14.61
C PHE A 499 36.91 -14.82 -13.78
N LEU A 500 35.97 -14.25 -13.01
CA LEU A 500 36.23 -13.12 -12.11
C LEU A 500 35.69 -13.47 -10.72
N PRO A 501 36.56 -13.67 -9.71
CA PRO A 501 36.12 -14.10 -8.40
C PRO A 501 35.33 -12.99 -7.66
N TYR A 502 34.26 -13.40 -6.98
CA TYR A 502 33.49 -12.59 -6.02
C TYR A 502 32.72 -13.49 -5.04
N ASP A 503 32.45 -12.94 -3.86
CA ASP A 503 31.84 -13.65 -2.73
C ASP A 503 30.42 -13.15 -2.46
N ALA A 504 29.43 -13.72 -3.16
CA ALA A 504 28.02 -13.33 -2.98
C ALA A 504 27.43 -13.69 -1.60
N ASP A 505 28.02 -14.63 -0.88
CA ASP A 505 27.68 -15.00 0.49
C ASP A 505 28.07 -13.96 1.54
N ARG A 506 28.96 -13.03 1.19
CA ARG A 506 29.35 -11.90 2.04
C ARG A 506 28.48 -10.66 1.82
N ILE A 507 27.54 -10.71 0.88
CA ILE A 507 26.64 -9.60 0.62
C ILE A 507 25.80 -9.32 1.86
N SER A 508 25.80 -8.07 2.32
CA SER A 508 25.11 -7.65 3.56
C SER A 508 24.09 -6.53 3.36
N VAL A 509 23.86 -6.12 2.11
CA VAL A 509 22.90 -5.07 1.73
C VAL A 509 21.97 -5.58 0.64
N PRO A 510 20.78 -4.98 0.46
CA PRO A 510 19.85 -5.36 -0.59
C PRO A 510 20.51 -5.47 -1.97
N ALA A 511 20.26 -6.57 -2.70
CA ALA A 511 20.87 -6.82 -4.01
C ALA A 511 19.86 -7.24 -5.10
N PHE A 512 19.97 -6.67 -6.30
CA PHE A 512 19.16 -7.08 -7.46
C PHE A 512 20.03 -7.60 -8.59
N PHE A 513 20.03 -8.92 -8.78
CA PHE A 513 20.72 -9.62 -9.86
C PHE A 513 19.85 -9.62 -11.11
N VAL A 514 20.39 -9.17 -12.24
CA VAL A 514 19.64 -9.12 -13.49
C VAL A 514 20.51 -9.53 -14.67
N SER A 515 19.99 -10.40 -15.54
CA SER A 515 20.68 -10.82 -16.77
C SER A 515 19.67 -11.12 -17.87
N GLY A 516 20.12 -11.42 -19.08
CA GLY A 516 19.28 -11.80 -20.21
C GLY A 516 19.16 -13.31 -20.39
N THR A 517 18.00 -13.83 -20.80
CA THR A 517 17.82 -15.28 -21.00
C THR A 517 18.68 -15.86 -22.14
N SER A 518 19.16 -15.01 -23.04
CA SER A 518 20.02 -15.37 -24.18
C SER A 518 21.48 -14.98 -23.95
N ASP A 519 21.84 -14.61 -22.71
CA ASP A 519 23.21 -14.30 -22.31
C ASP A 519 24.00 -15.59 -22.05
N PHE A 520 24.96 -15.89 -22.92
CA PHE A 520 25.83 -17.07 -22.82
C PHE A 520 27.02 -16.86 -21.88
N LEU A 521 27.39 -15.61 -21.57
CA LEU A 521 28.49 -15.30 -20.65
C LEU A 521 27.98 -15.28 -19.20
N SER A 522 26.74 -14.81 -18.99
CA SER A 522 26.08 -14.77 -17.69
C SER A 522 24.72 -15.47 -17.74
N PRO A 523 24.69 -16.79 -18.02
CA PRO A 523 23.46 -17.55 -18.12
C PRO A 523 22.74 -17.67 -16.77
N LEU A 524 21.54 -18.25 -16.80
CA LEU A 524 20.72 -18.54 -15.61
C LEU A 524 21.52 -19.26 -14.51
N SER A 525 22.33 -20.27 -14.86
CA SER A 525 23.12 -21.03 -13.89
C SER A 525 24.09 -20.17 -13.09
N VAL A 526 24.74 -19.19 -13.74
CA VAL A 526 25.69 -18.27 -13.11
C VAL A 526 24.98 -17.31 -12.16
N ASN A 527 23.91 -16.67 -12.64
CA ASN A 527 23.14 -15.72 -11.83
C ASN A 527 22.46 -16.41 -10.65
N LYS A 528 21.88 -17.59 -10.88
CA LYS A 528 21.25 -18.40 -9.83
C LYS A 528 22.26 -18.84 -8.77
N ALA A 529 23.43 -19.31 -9.17
CA ALA A 529 24.48 -19.71 -8.23
C ALA A 529 24.96 -18.55 -7.34
N ALA A 530 25.10 -17.34 -7.91
CA ALA A 530 25.42 -16.14 -7.14
C ALA A 530 24.28 -15.76 -6.19
N PHE A 531 23.05 -15.71 -6.69
CA PHE A 531 21.85 -15.38 -5.90
C PHE A 531 21.64 -16.34 -4.74
N GLU A 532 21.82 -17.65 -4.94
CA GLU A 532 21.62 -18.68 -3.92
C GLU A 532 22.60 -18.54 -2.75
N LYS A 533 23.81 -18.03 -2.99
CA LYS A 533 24.80 -17.74 -1.94
C LYS A 533 24.43 -16.55 -1.05
N VAL A 534 23.64 -15.58 -1.55
CA VAL A 534 23.26 -14.39 -0.76
C VAL A 534 22.61 -14.81 0.57
N PRO A 535 23.04 -14.26 1.72
CA PRO A 535 22.48 -14.61 3.03
C PRO A 535 20.96 -14.47 3.07
N ALA A 536 20.28 -15.43 3.71
CA ALA A 536 18.81 -15.49 3.73
C ALA A 536 18.13 -14.29 4.42
N ASN A 537 18.86 -13.58 5.29
CA ASN A 537 18.42 -12.36 5.96
C ASN A 537 18.64 -11.08 5.13
N VAL A 538 19.20 -11.19 3.93
CA VAL A 538 19.41 -10.04 3.03
C VAL A 538 18.31 -10.02 1.97
N GLN A 539 17.77 -8.83 1.71
CA GLN A 539 16.82 -8.61 0.62
C GLN A 539 17.52 -8.88 -0.72
N ALA A 540 17.02 -9.82 -1.50
CA ALA A 540 17.58 -10.04 -2.83
C ALA A 540 16.51 -10.43 -3.84
N VAL A 541 16.69 -9.94 -5.07
CA VAL A 541 15.92 -10.36 -6.25
C VAL A 541 16.89 -10.87 -7.31
N MET A 542 16.46 -11.86 -8.07
CA MET A 542 17.03 -12.23 -9.35
C MET A 542 15.92 -12.21 -10.40
N GLY A 543 16.21 -11.72 -11.61
CA GLY A 543 15.32 -11.83 -12.76
C GLY A 543 16.08 -11.92 -14.08
N MET A 544 15.60 -12.77 -14.99
CA MET A 544 16.18 -12.94 -16.33
C MET A 544 15.27 -12.28 -17.38
N ARG A 545 15.73 -11.22 -18.06
CA ARG A 545 14.97 -10.54 -19.13
C ARG A 545 14.91 -11.42 -20.38
N LYS A 546 13.70 -11.74 -20.84
CA LYS A 546 13.46 -12.63 -21.98
C LYS A 546 14.06 -12.06 -23.27
N GLY A 547 14.78 -12.91 -24.00
CA GLY A 547 15.35 -12.63 -25.32
C GLY A 547 16.59 -11.73 -25.35
N GLN A 548 17.07 -11.24 -24.20
CA GLN A 548 18.25 -10.37 -24.16
C GLN A 548 19.55 -11.18 -24.07
N GLY A 549 20.56 -10.77 -24.84
CA GLY A 549 21.94 -11.26 -24.75
C GLY A 549 22.83 -10.35 -23.88
N HIS A 550 24.12 -10.68 -23.77
CA HIS A 550 25.07 -10.06 -22.84
C HIS A 550 25.12 -8.53 -22.94
N GLU A 551 25.44 -7.99 -24.11
CA GLU A 551 25.48 -6.54 -24.34
C GLU A 551 24.07 -5.96 -24.59
N ALA A 552 23.17 -6.78 -25.15
CA ALA A 552 21.85 -6.31 -25.56
C ALA A 552 20.99 -5.83 -24.38
N ILE A 553 21.15 -6.41 -23.19
CA ILE A 553 20.36 -6.01 -22.01
C ILE A 553 20.58 -4.54 -21.62
N VAL A 554 21.80 -4.01 -21.83
CA VAL A 554 22.12 -2.60 -21.62
C VAL A 554 21.88 -1.76 -22.88
N ASP A 555 22.25 -2.27 -24.06
CA ASP A 555 22.14 -1.53 -25.33
C ASP A 555 20.68 -1.24 -25.74
N THR A 556 19.80 -2.23 -25.54
CA THR A 556 18.35 -2.10 -25.79
C THR A 556 17.64 -1.37 -24.68
N TYR A 557 18.33 -1.09 -23.57
CA TYR A 557 17.82 -0.34 -22.43
C TYR A 557 16.64 -1.03 -21.71
N THR A 558 16.43 -2.31 -21.96
CA THR A 558 15.32 -3.11 -21.42
C THR A 558 15.43 -3.39 -19.92
N VAL A 559 16.61 -3.17 -19.33
CA VAL A 559 16.85 -3.34 -17.90
C VAL A 559 16.48 -2.11 -17.06
N SER A 560 16.28 -0.96 -17.70
CA SER A 560 16.12 0.34 -17.05
C SER A 560 14.96 0.38 -16.05
N GLY A 561 13.78 -0.09 -16.42
CA GLY A 561 12.57 -0.02 -15.58
C GLY A 561 12.77 -0.59 -14.17
N TYR A 562 13.10 -1.89 -14.06
CA TYR A 562 13.28 -2.49 -12.74
C TYR A 562 14.58 -2.06 -12.04
N VAL A 563 15.65 -1.70 -12.75
CA VAL A 563 16.84 -1.15 -12.07
C VAL A 563 16.51 0.20 -11.41
N THR A 564 15.80 1.07 -12.12
CA THR A 564 15.34 2.36 -11.58
C THR A 564 14.35 2.16 -10.44
N ALA A 565 13.39 1.24 -10.58
CA ALA A 565 12.45 0.91 -9.51
C ALA A 565 13.17 0.40 -8.25
N TRP A 566 14.16 -0.50 -8.41
CA TRP A 566 14.94 -1.04 -7.30
C TRP A 566 15.74 0.04 -6.57
N LEU A 567 16.45 0.90 -7.31
CA LEU A 567 17.20 2.00 -6.73
C LEU A 567 16.28 3.01 -6.04
N THR A 568 15.11 3.30 -6.61
CA THR A 568 14.12 4.22 -6.01
C THR A 568 13.57 3.63 -4.71
N TYR A 569 13.23 2.34 -4.71
CA TYR A 569 12.80 1.65 -3.50
C TYR A 569 13.89 1.67 -2.41
N GLN A 570 15.11 1.24 -2.73
CA GLN A 570 16.17 1.03 -1.72
C GLN A 570 16.83 2.33 -1.25
N LEU A 571 16.99 3.32 -2.13
CA LEU A 571 17.73 4.55 -1.81
C LEU A 571 16.83 5.74 -1.44
N LYS A 572 15.56 5.72 -1.86
CA LYS A 572 14.58 6.78 -1.57
C LYS A 572 13.45 6.34 -0.64
N GLY A 573 13.34 5.03 -0.35
CA GLY A 573 12.25 4.49 0.46
C GLY A 573 10.90 4.47 -0.26
N ASP A 574 10.89 4.52 -1.60
CA ASP A 574 9.66 4.56 -2.38
C ASP A 574 8.98 3.17 -2.41
N LEU A 575 7.95 3.02 -1.59
CA LEU A 575 7.18 1.78 -1.50
C LEU A 575 6.41 1.47 -2.79
N SER A 576 6.06 2.49 -3.58
CA SER A 576 5.35 2.33 -4.85
C SER A 576 6.23 1.62 -5.88
N ALA A 577 7.54 1.90 -5.86
CA ALA A 577 8.57 1.20 -6.63
C ALA A 577 8.87 -0.20 -6.08
N GLY A 578 8.80 -0.36 -4.75
CA GLY A 578 8.97 -1.65 -4.06
C GLY A 578 7.98 -2.74 -4.52
N ARG A 579 6.79 -2.36 -5.01
CA ARG A 579 5.78 -3.28 -5.57
C ARG A 579 6.28 -4.15 -6.73
N ALA A 580 7.33 -3.70 -7.43
CA ALA A 580 7.95 -4.55 -8.45
C ALA A 580 8.53 -5.85 -7.86
N PHE A 581 8.90 -5.87 -6.58
CA PHE A 581 9.76 -6.90 -5.99
C PHE A 581 9.18 -7.60 -4.75
N LYS A 582 8.32 -6.92 -4.00
CA LYS A 582 7.79 -7.42 -2.72
C LYS A 582 6.55 -8.31 -2.91
N ASP A 583 6.35 -9.21 -1.95
CA ASP A 583 5.09 -9.93 -1.71
C ASP A 583 4.73 -11.00 -2.75
N TYR A 584 3.67 -11.77 -2.49
CA TYR A 584 3.26 -12.87 -3.38
C TYR A 584 3.00 -12.40 -4.82
N TYR A 585 2.56 -11.14 -4.99
CA TYR A 585 2.19 -10.54 -6.27
C TYR A 585 3.24 -9.60 -6.88
N ALA A 586 4.51 -9.65 -6.44
CA ALA A 586 5.60 -8.86 -7.03
C ALA A 586 5.49 -8.82 -8.56
N GLU A 587 5.43 -7.62 -9.14
CA GLU A 587 5.18 -7.47 -10.58
C GLU A 587 6.19 -8.26 -11.42
N ILE A 588 7.48 -8.23 -11.04
CA ILE A 588 8.53 -8.96 -11.74
C ILE A 588 8.25 -10.46 -11.84
N SER A 589 7.56 -11.04 -10.84
CA SER A 589 7.22 -12.48 -10.83
C SER A 589 6.10 -12.84 -11.80
N ASN A 590 5.32 -11.86 -12.26
CA ASN A 590 4.15 -12.05 -13.12
C ASN A 590 4.30 -11.35 -14.49
N ASN A 591 5.38 -10.60 -14.68
CA ASN A 591 5.65 -9.89 -15.93
C ASN A 591 6.14 -10.88 -17.00
N PRO A 592 5.41 -11.06 -18.12
CA PRO A 592 5.71 -12.10 -19.12
C PRO A 592 7.03 -11.88 -19.88
N ASN A 593 7.64 -10.71 -19.72
CA ASN A 593 8.95 -10.41 -20.30
C ASN A 593 10.12 -10.86 -19.41
N TRP A 594 9.84 -11.38 -18.22
CA TRP A 594 10.84 -11.83 -17.25
C TRP A 594 10.66 -13.30 -16.91
N ASN A 595 11.77 -14.02 -16.83
CA ASN A 595 11.83 -15.44 -16.51
C ASN A 595 12.71 -15.67 -15.28
N SER A 596 12.58 -16.87 -14.69
CA SER A 596 13.49 -17.38 -13.65
C SER A 596 13.68 -16.40 -12.48
N VAL A 597 12.57 -15.80 -12.06
CA VAL A 597 12.56 -14.82 -10.98
C VAL A 597 12.71 -15.52 -9.63
N MET A 598 13.67 -15.07 -8.83
CA MET A 598 13.92 -15.58 -7.47
C MET A 598 14.00 -14.42 -6.49
N ARG A 599 13.54 -14.63 -5.25
CA ARG A 599 13.43 -13.56 -4.24
C ARG A 599 13.78 -14.08 -2.85
N LYS A 600 14.45 -13.25 -2.05
CA LYS A 600 14.85 -13.52 -0.65
C LYS A 600 14.54 -12.31 0.21
N ASN A 601 14.00 -12.57 1.41
CA ASN A 601 13.72 -11.57 2.45
C ASN A 601 12.93 -10.32 2.00
N LEU A 602 12.10 -10.44 0.96
CA LEU A 602 11.23 -9.39 0.45
C LEU A 602 9.80 -9.75 0.82
N LYS A 603 9.46 -9.44 2.07
CA LYS A 603 8.12 -9.57 2.65
C LYS A 603 7.36 -8.27 2.58
#